data_AF-A0A7X9CA64-F1
#
_entry.id   AF-A0A7X9CA64-F1
#
_cell.length_a   1.000
_cell.length_b   1.000
_cell.length_c   1.000
_cell.angle_alpha   90.00
_cell.angle_beta   90.00
_cell.angle_gamma   90.00
#
_symmetry.space_group_name_H-M   'P 1'
#
loop_
_entity.id
_entity.type
_entity.pdbx_description
1 polymer ?
#
loop_
_entity_poly.entity_id
_entity_poly.type
_entity_poly.pdbx_seq_one_letter_code
_entity_poly.pdbx_strand_id
1 'polypeptide(L)'
;WNVKHPSRYARMLATGEMPVADSEHVAAEDRLVERIMLELRIAEGLAVDAIPEDRRPMLAVHRDRGHLEPEALRAGRAVLTRQGRLLADAVIRDLVP
;
A
#
# COMPACT_ATOMS: atom_id res chain seq x y z
N TRP A 1 1.65 -5.73 18.22
CA TRP A 1 0.99 -4.61 18.92
C TRP A 1 1.26 -4.62 20.42
N ASN A 2 0.99 -3.49 21.08
CA ASN A 2 1.15 -3.35 22.53
C ASN A 2 -0.09 -3.82 23.32
N VAL A 3 0.08 -4.08 24.61
CA VAL A 3 -1.03 -4.31 25.55
C VAL A 3 -1.98 -3.11 25.55
N LYS A 4 -3.26 -3.35 25.28
CA LYS A 4 -4.26 -2.28 25.07
C LYS A 4 -4.72 -1.60 26.37
N HIS A 5 -4.73 -2.31 27.50
CA HIS A 5 -5.25 -1.76 28.75
C HIS A 5 -4.23 -0.79 29.39
N PRO A 6 -4.56 0.51 29.55
CA PRO A 6 -3.58 1.51 29.97
C PRO A 6 -2.91 1.23 31.31
N SER A 7 -3.64 0.73 32.31
CA SER A 7 -3.05 0.41 33.61
C SER A 7 -2.07 -0.76 33.56
N ARG A 8 -2.33 -1.77 32.70
CA ARG A 8 -1.44 -2.92 32.53
C ARG A 8 -0.18 -2.49 31.77
N TYR A 9 -0.35 -1.67 30.74
CA TYR A 9 0.74 -1.05 29.99
C TYR A 9 1.67 -0.23 30.91
N ALA A 10 1.10 0.68 31.71
CA ALA A 10 1.85 1.52 32.64
C ALA A 10 2.60 0.69 33.70
N ARG A 11 1.97 -0.38 34.23
CA ARG A 11 2.62 -1.28 35.18
C ARG A 11 3.84 -1.99 34.58
N MET A 12 3.73 -2.50 33.35
CA MET A 12 4.84 -3.18 32.66
C MET A 12 6.02 -2.22 32.44
N LEU A 13 5.74 -0.99 32.00
CA LEU A 13 6.79 0.03 31.88
C LEU A 13 7.45 0.34 33.23
N ALA A 14 6.66 0.47 34.30
CA ALA A 14 7.17 0.75 35.64
C ALA A 14 8.06 -0.39 36.19
N THR A 15 7.90 -1.62 35.69
CA THR A 15 8.73 -2.78 36.04
C THR A 15 9.86 -3.05 35.04
N GLY A 16 10.06 -2.19 34.03
CA GLY A 16 11.10 -2.36 33.01
C GLY A 16 10.78 -3.42 31.94
N GLU A 17 9.54 -3.91 31.89
CA GLU A 17 9.07 -4.85 30.88
C GLU A 17 8.62 -4.12 29.61
N MET A 18 8.88 -4.73 28.45
CA MET A 18 8.33 -4.23 27.19
C MET A 18 6.83 -4.60 27.10
N PRO A 19 5.91 -3.64 26.87
CA PRO A 19 4.46 -3.89 26.87
C PRO A 19 3.96 -4.49 25.56
N VAL A 20 4.70 -5.45 24.99
CA VAL A 20 4.35 -6.16 23.75
C VAL A 20 3.27 -7.20 24.08
N ALA A 21 2.15 -7.14 23.37
CA ALA A 21 1.09 -8.14 23.45
C ALA A 21 1.19 -9.17 22.34
N ASP A 22 1.66 -8.75 21.16
CA ASP A 22 1.92 -9.62 20.02
C ASP A 22 2.78 -8.89 18.98
N SER A 23 3.12 -9.54 17.87
CA SER A 23 3.79 -8.95 16.73
C SER A 23 3.37 -9.64 15.44
N GLU A 24 3.62 -8.99 14.31
CA GLU A 24 3.39 -9.56 12.99
C GLU A 24 4.72 -9.74 12.26
N HIS A 25 4.86 -10.87 11.55
CA HIS A 25 5.92 -11.06 10.57
C HIS A 25 5.31 -10.95 9.17
N VAL A 26 5.55 -9.82 8.51
CA VAL A 26 4.98 -9.55 7.18
C VAL A 26 5.79 -10.29 6.13
N ALA A 27 5.14 -11.17 5.35
CA ALA A 27 5.79 -11.90 4.27
C ALA A 27 6.21 -10.95 3.13
N ALA A 28 7.08 -11.43 2.23
CA ALA A 28 7.51 -10.63 1.09
C ALA A 28 6.34 -10.22 0.16
N GLU A 29 5.37 -11.12 -0.01
CA GLU A 29 4.15 -10.87 -0.79
C GLU A 29 3.25 -9.83 -0.13
N ASP A 30 2.98 -9.95 1.17
CA ASP A 30 2.19 -8.97 1.92
C ASP A 30 2.85 -7.57 1.90
N ARG A 31 4.18 -7.51 2.00
CA ARG A 31 4.93 -6.24 1.86
C ARG A 31 4.74 -5.62 0.48
N LEU A 32 4.67 -6.43 -0.57
CA LEU A 32 4.43 -5.94 -1.91
C LEU A 32 3.00 -5.40 -2.06
N VAL A 33 2.01 -6.13 -1.55
CA VAL A 33 0.61 -5.68 -1.49
C VAL A 33 0.51 -4.34 -0.77
N GLU A 34 1.11 -4.23 0.41
CA GLU A 34 1.12 -3.00 1.21
C GLU A 34 1.80 -1.85 0.46
N ARG A 35 2.95 -2.10 -0.18
CA ARG A 35 3.65 -1.10 -0.99
C ARG A 35 2.75 -0.57 -2.11
N ILE A 36 2.06 -1.44 -2.85
CA ILE A 36 1.14 -1.06 -3.91
C ILE A 36 -0.01 -0.23 -3.33
N MET A 37 -0.62 -0.69 -2.22
CA MET A 37 -1.72 -0.02 -1.55
C MET A 37 -1.38 1.39 -1.08
N LEU A 38 -0.20 1.58 -0.51
CA LEU A 38 0.22 2.85 0.08
C LEU A 38 0.77 3.83 -0.98
N GLU A 39 1.68 3.38 -1.84
CA GLU A 39 2.34 4.27 -2.82
C GLU A 39 1.36 4.79 -3.89
N LEU A 40 0.34 4.01 -4.29
CA LEU A 40 -0.70 4.51 -5.21
C LEU A 40 -1.54 5.65 -4.61
N ARG A 41 -1.58 5.79 -3.27
CA ARG A 41 -2.38 6.79 -2.58
C ARG A 41 -1.68 8.13 -2.37
N ILE A 42 -0.35 8.17 -2.44
CA ILE A 42 0.40 9.42 -2.33
C ILE A 42 0.45 10.17 -3.67
N ALA A 43 0.99 11.40 -3.68
CA ALA A 43 1.03 12.22 -4.89
C ALA A 43 2.05 11.67 -5.91
N GLU A 44 3.11 11.08 -5.37
CA GLU A 44 4.23 10.49 -6.08
C GLU A 44 3.78 9.29 -6.93
N GLY A 45 2.86 8.47 -6.43
CA GLY A 45 2.47 7.21 -7.06
C GLY A 45 3.51 6.10 -6.90
N LEU A 46 3.25 4.98 -7.57
CA LEU A 46 4.03 3.75 -7.50
C LEU A 46 4.92 3.59 -8.74
N ALA A 47 6.18 3.14 -8.57
CA ALA A 47 7.01 2.76 -9.71
C ALA A 47 6.42 1.54 -10.43
N VAL A 48 6.28 1.59 -11.76
CA VAL A 48 5.71 0.49 -12.56
C VAL A 48 6.46 -0.82 -12.34
N ASP A 49 7.78 -0.75 -12.13
CA ASP A 49 8.60 -1.94 -11.92
C ASP A 49 8.30 -2.70 -10.61
N ALA A 50 7.66 -2.03 -9.65
CA ALA A 50 7.19 -2.68 -8.43
C ALA A 50 5.95 -3.55 -8.67
N ILE A 51 5.22 -3.36 -9.77
CA ILE A 51 4.01 -4.11 -10.09
C ILE A 51 4.43 -5.45 -10.73
N PRO A 52 3.85 -6.60 -10.28
CA PRO A 52 4.10 -7.89 -10.90
C PRO A 52 3.89 -7.87 -12.42
N GLU A 53 4.78 -8.52 -13.16
CA GLU A 53 4.80 -8.46 -14.63
C GLU A 53 3.47 -8.89 -15.25
N ASP A 54 2.84 -9.92 -14.68
CA ASP A 54 1.54 -10.45 -15.09
C ASP A 54 0.36 -9.49 -14.82
N ARG A 55 0.54 -8.52 -13.91
CA ARG A 55 -0.45 -7.49 -13.56
C ARG A 55 -0.27 -6.19 -14.36
N ARG A 56 0.92 -5.93 -14.92
CA ARG A 56 1.23 -4.72 -15.71
C ARG A 56 0.25 -4.42 -16.86
N PRO A 57 -0.36 -5.40 -17.56
CA PRO A 57 -1.38 -5.11 -18.57
C PRO A 57 -2.57 -4.27 -18.06
N MET A 58 -2.91 -4.35 -16.77
CA MET A 58 -3.97 -3.54 -16.17
C MET A 58 -3.65 -2.05 -16.10
N LEU A 59 -2.38 -1.66 -16.18
CA LEU A 59 -1.99 -0.25 -16.26
C LEU A 59 -2.57 0.44 -17.50
N ALA A 60 -2.57 -0.24 -18.65
CA ALA A 60 -3.18 0.29 -19.87
C ALA A 60 -4.70 0.43 -19.71
N VAL A 61 -5.36 -0.57 -19.13
CA VAL A 61 -6.80 -0.55 -18.87
C VAL A 61 -7.19 0.62 -17.96
N HIS A 62 -6.45 0.83 -16.86
CA HIS A 62 -6.71 1.92 -15.93
C HIS A 62 -6.36 3.30 -16.49
N ARG A 63 -5.31 3.42 -17.31
CA ARG A 63 -5.03 4.64 -18.08
C ARG A 63 -6.18 4.98 -19.02
N ASP A 64 -6.67 4.00 -19.80
CA ASP A 64 -7.72 4.23 -20.79
C ASP A 64 -9.07 4.56 -20.14
N ARG A 65 -9.30 4.07 -18.92
CA ARG A 65 -10.42 4.47 -18.05
C ARG A 65 -10.23 5.82 -17.35
N GLY A 66 -9.08 6.48 -17.52
CA GLY A 66 -8.77 7.77 -16.91
C GLY A 66 -8.44 7.69 -15.42
N HIS A 67 -8.10 6.51 -14.89
CA HIS A 67 -7.73 6.32 -13.49
C HIS A 67 -6.25 6.66 -13.22
N LEU A 68 -5.38 6.52 -14.23
CA LEU A 68 -3.95 6.81 -14.13
C LEU A 68 -3.56 8.00 -15.00
N GLU A 69 -2.64 8.83 -14.49
CA GLU A 69 -2.06 9.97 -15.20
C GLU A 69 -1.19 9.47 -16.38
N PRO A 70 -1.55 9.78 -17.64
CA PRO A 70 -0.86 9.22 -18.80
C PRO A 70 0.61 9.63 -18.93
N GLU A 71 0.95 10.87 -18.55
CA GLU A 71 2.34 11.36 -18.57
C GLU A 71 3.21 10.64 -17.55
N ALA A 72 2.71 10.50 -16.32
CA ALA A 72 3.42 9.80 -15.26
C ALA A 72 3.65 8.33 -15.63
N LEU A 73 2.65 7.69 -16.23
CA LEU A 73 2.77 6.30 -16.65
C LEU A 73 3.83 6.11 -17.73
N ARG A 74 3.93 7.04 -18.69
CA ARG A 74 5.04 7.05 -19.67
C ARG A 74 6.40 7.30 -19.04
N ALA A 75 6.44 8.04 -17.93
CA ALA A 75 7.63 8.23 -17.12
C ALA A 75 7.91 7.06 -16.13
N GLY A 76 7.20 5.93 -16.25
CA GLY A 76 7.42 4.74 -15.43
C GLY A 76 6.74 4.76 -14.06
N ARG A 77 5.72 5.60 -13.86
CA ARG A 77 5.02 5.77 -12.58
C ARG A 77 3.52 5.65 -12.72
N ALA A 78 2.91 4.77 -11.94
CA ALA A 78 1.46 4.69 -11.77
C ALA A 78 1.02 5.76 -10.75
N VAL A 79 0.51 6.89 -11.25
CA VAL A 79 -0.06 7.98 -10.44
C VAL A 79 -1.56 8.03 -10.68
N LEU A 80 -2.37 8.02 -9.62
CA LEU A 80 -3.82 8.13 -9.75
C LEU A 80 -4.22 9.56 -10.14
N THR A 81 -5.11 9.67 -11.12
CA THR A 81 -5.83 10.92 -11.41
C THR A 81 -6.79 11.26 -10.27
N ARG A 82 -7.41 12.45 -10.31
CA ARG A 82 -8.49 12.80 -9.37
C ARG A 82 -9.64 11.78 -9.37
N GLN A 83 -10.02 11.25 -10.54
CA GLN A 83 -11.07 10.23 -10.65
C GLN A 83 -10.55 8.87 -10.19
N GLY A 84 -9.31 8.51 -10.54
CA GLY A 84 -8.67 7.29 -10.08
C GLY A 84 -8.59 7.19 -8.55
N ARG A 85 -8.42 8.31 -7.85
CA ARG A 85 -8.42 8.36 -6.38
C ARG A 85 -9.77 7.95 -5.76
N LEU A 86 -10.88 8.12 -6.47
CA LEU A 86 -12.20 7.65 -6.02
C LEU A 86 -12.35 6.12 -6.17
N LEU A 87 -11.52 5.52 -7.03
CA LEU A 87 -11.55 4.09 -7.38
C LEU A 87 -10.25 3.38 -6.97
N ALA A 88 -9.50 3.94 -6.02
CA ALA A 88 -8.17 3.47 -5.66
C ALA A 88 -8.16 1.98 -5.27
N ASP A 89 -9.14 1.52 -4.49
CA ASP A 89 -9.25 0.11 -4.09
C ASP A 89 -9.48 -0.84 -5.28
N ALA A 90 -10.26 -0.41 -6.27
CA ALA A 90 -10.47 -1.21 -7.47
C ALA A 90 -9.19 -1.29 -8.32
N VAL A 91 -8.48 -0.16 -8.46
CA VAL A 91 -7.17 -0.12 -9.16
C VAL A 91 -6.16 -1.01 -8.47
N ILE A 92 -6.07 -0.93 -7.14
CA ILE A 92 -5.16 -1.76 -6.34
C ILE A 92 -5.45 -3.24 -6.51
N ARG A 93 -6.72 -3.64 -6.36
CA ARG A 93 -7.12 -5.05 -6.49
C ARG A 93 -6.69 -5.65 -7.83
N ASP A 94 -6.69 -4.86 -8.88
CA ASP A 94 -6.33 -5.31 -10.22
C ASP A 94 -4.79 -5.32 -10.44
N LEU A 95 -4.00 -4.69 -9.55
CA LEU A 95 -2.54 -4.54 -9.65
C LEU A 95 -1.72 -5.35 -8.63
N VAL A 96 -2.34 -5.84 -7.55
CA VAL A 96 -1.69 -6.73 -6.58
C VAL A 96 -1.53 -8.16 -7.15
N PRO A 97 -0.56 -8.96 -6.65
CA PRO A 97 -0.37 -10.37 -7.03
C PRO A 97 -1.63 -11.22 -6.96
#